data_AF-A0A3Q7XZR2-F1
#
_entry.id   AF-A0A3Q7XZR2-F1
#
_cell.length_a   1.000
_cell.length_b   1.000
_cell.length_c   1.000
_cell.angle_alpha   90.00
_cell.angle_beta   90.00
_cell.angle_gamma   90.00
#
_symmetry.space_group_name_H-M   'P 1'
#
loop_
_entity.id
_entity.type
_entity.pdbx_description
1 polymer ?
#
loop_
_entity_poly.entity_id
_entity_poly.type
_entity_poly.pdbx_seq_one_letter_code
_entity_poly.pdbx_strand_id
1 'polypeptide(L)'
;MMDMTYPGVVPMHKVNFDAKTEYDMIQNYKVLQEVFNKLKIEKHIEVSRLVKGRPLDNLEFLQWLKRYCDSVNGGIMNENYNPVERRVKGGKDKNPKSLRSSKSLQSNAMNNSGSSDALSPPRNSGPKQSRSSGGSDGANSSAEIQALSKQVTDLKISVDLLEKERDFYFSKLRDIEILCQTTELENEPISVAIKKILYAADAKESALDEAQAYISQTLDGDEDEDEPETEA
;
A
#
# COMPACT_ATOMS: atom_id res chain seq x y z
N MET A 1 10.55 6.38 -7.69
CA MET A 1 11.66 7.11 -7.05
C MET A 1 11.95 8.40 -7.80
N MET A 2 12.51 8.37 -9.02
CA MET A 2 12.82 9.61 -9.75
C MET A 2 11.63 10.56 -9.96
N ASP A 3 10.44 10.06 -10.31
CA ASP A 3 9.23 10.90 -10.49
C ASP A 3 8.71 11.51 -9.16
N MET A 4 9.04 10.89 -8.03
CA MET A 4 8.70 11.41 -6.71
C MET A 4 9.69 12.48 -6.27
N THR A 5 10.98 12.27 -6.55
CA THR A 5 12.07 13.22 -6.27
C THR A 5 11.97 14.46 -7.17
N TYR A 6 11.64 14.25 -8.46
CA TYR A 6 11.52 15.31 -9.46
C TYR A 6 10.17 15.20 -10.21
N PRO A 7 9.07 15.67 -9.58
CA PRO A 7 7.75 15.61 -10.19
C PRO A 7 7.72 16.26 -11.58
N GLY A 8 7.21 15.52 -12.57
CA GLY A 8 7.03 16.03 -13.93
C GLY A 8 8.27 15.93 -14.84
N VAL A 9 9.44 15.59 -14.31
CA VAL A 9 10.66 15.40 -15.12
C VAL A 9 10.66 14.05 -15.82
N VAL A 10 10.12 13.01 -15.16
CA VAL A 10 10.04 11.66 -15.73
C VAL A 10 8.88 11.59 -16.71
N PRO A 11 9.11 11.23 -18.00
CA PRO A 11 8.03 11.05 -18.95
C PRO A 11 7.32 9.70 -18.67
N MET A 12 6.44 9.71 -17.66
CA MET A 12 5.75 8.51 -17.17
C MET A 12 4.95 7.76 -18.24
N HIS A 13 4.56 8.43 -19.32
CA HIS A 13 3.87 7.83 -20.47
C HIS A 13 4.74 6.98 -21.38
N LYS A 14 6.07 7.11 -21.29
CA LYS A 14 7.01 6.25 -22.02
C LYS A 14 7.45 5.03 -21.22
N VAL A 15 7.10 4.97 -19.93
CA VAL A 15 7.51 3.89 -19.04
C VAL A 15 6.53 2.72 -19.20
N ASN A 16 7.05 1.55 -19.58
CA ASN A 16 6.30 0.31 -19.62
C ASN A 16 6.33 -0.38 -18.26
N PHE A 17 5.25 -0.29 -17.49
CA PHE A 17 5.14 -0.93 -16.17
C PHE A 17 4.93 -2.45 -16.23
N ASP A 18 4.52 -2.98 -17.39
CA ASP A 18 4.29 -4.41 -17.64
C ASP A 18 5.44 -5.06 -18.43
N ALA A 19 6.63 -4.46 -18.41
CA ALA A 19 7.81 -4.94 -19.12
C ALA A 19 8.22 -6.36 -18.68
N LYS A 20 8.24 -7.29 -19.64
CA LYS A 20 8.60 -8.70 -19.39
C LYS A 20 9.83 -9.16 -20.14
N THR A 21 10.17 -8.48 -21.23
CA THR A 21 11.34 -8.83 -22.07
C THR A 21 12.51 -7.91 -21.75
N GLU A 22 13.74 -8.37 -22.01
CA GLU A 22 14.93 -7.52 -21.89
C GLU A 22 14.81 -6.27 -22.77
N TYR A 23 14.23 -6.41 -23.97
CA TYR A 23 13.99 -5.28 -24.86
C TYR A 23 13.12 -4.20 -24.21
N ASP A 24 12.01 -4.58 -23.57
CA ASP A 24 11.13 -3.64 -22.88
C ASP A 24 11.84 -2.96 -21.70
N MET A 25 12.63 -3.73 -20.94
CA MET A 25 13.42 -3.21 -19.82
C MET A 25 14.48 -2.21 -20.29
N ILE A 26 15.16 -2.49 -21.40
CA ILE A 26 16.12 -1.57 -22.03
C ILE A 26 15.45 -0.24 -22.38
N GLN A 27 14.22 -0.24 -22.92
CA GLN A 27 13.50 1.00 -23.22
C GLN A 27 13.19 1.81 -21.96
N ASN A 28 12.79 1.15 -20.87
CA ASN A 28 12.61 1.82 -19.58
C ASN A 28 13.92 2.44 -19.04
N TYR A 29 15.05 1.74 -19.19
CA TYR A 29 16.35 2.29 -18.80
C TYR A 29 16.79 3.47 -19.69
N LYS A 30 16.43 3.50 -20.97
CA LYS A 30 16.65 4.68 -21.82
C LYS A 30 15.88 5.90 -21.33
N VAL A 31 14.63 5.71 -20.90
CA VAL A 31 13.85 6.79 -20.26
C VAL A 31 14.55 7.30 -19.01
N LEU A 32 15.10 6.39 -18.19
CA LEU A 32 15.84 6.76 -16.99
C LEU A 32 17.14 7.54 -17.32
N GLN A 33 17.89 7.11 -18.33
CA GLN A 33 19.08 7.81 -18.82
C GLN A 33 18.74 9.22 -19.34
N GLU A 34 17.62 9.39 -20.05
CA GLU A 34 17.14 10.70 -20.50
C GLU A 34 16.89 11.63 -19.30
N VAL A 35 16.27 11.12 -18.24
CA VAL A 35 16.04 11.85 -16.99
C VAL A 35 17.36 12.22 -16.31
N PHE A 36 18.34 11.31 -16.26
CA PHE A 36 19.66 11.59 -15.68
C PHE A 36 20.40 12.68 -16.46
N ASN A 37 20.34 12.63 -17.79
CA ASN A 37 20.94 13.65 -18.65
C ASN A 37 20.29 15.03 -18.45
N LYS A 38 18.96 15.09 -18.28
CA LYS A 38 18.23 16.34 -17.99
C LYS A 38 18.62 16.92 -16.64
N LEU A 39 18.75 16.06 -15.63
CA LEU A 39 19.10 16.45 -14.25
C LEU A 39 20.60 16.58 -14.02
N LYS A 40 21.43 16.39 -15.07
CA LYS A 40 22.90 16.44 -15.00
C LYS A 40 23.50 15.48 -13.95
N ILE A 41 22.92 14.29 -13.84
CA ILE A 41 23.40 13.23 -12.95
C ILE A 41 24.48 12.43 -13.68
N GLU A 42 25.73 12.50 -13.20
CA GLU A 42 26.89 11.87 -13.86
C GLU A 42 27.03 10.36 -13.62
N LYS A 43 26.06 9.72 -12.95
CA LYS A 43 26.09 8.28 -12.68
C LYS A 43 25.89 7.48 -13.96
N HIS A 44 26.90 6.69 -14.33
CA HIS A 44 26.78 5.68 -15.37
C HIS A 44 25.82 4.55 -14.96
N ILE A 45 24.91 4.16 -15.86
CA ILE A 45 23.94 3.08 -15.67
C ILE A 45 24.34 1.88 -16.54
N GLU A 46 24.75 0.78 -15.91
CA GLU A 46 25.14 -0.48 -16.56
C GLU A 46 23.93 -1.29 -17.06
N VAL A 47 23.19 -0.74 -18.04
CA VAL A 47 21.91 -1.29 -18.51
C VAL A 47 22.01 -2.77 -18.85
N SER A 48 23.05 -3.19 -19.58
CA SER A 48 23.24 -4.59 -20.01
C SER A 48 23.38 -5.58 -18.85
N ARG A 49 23.82 -5.14 -17.68
CA ARG A 49 23.92 -5.97 -16.47
C ARG A 49 22.63 -5.95 -15.68
N LEU A 50 22.01 -4.77 -15.59
CA LEU A 50 20.76 -4.56 -14.87
C LEU A 50 19.59 -5.33 -15.48
N VAL A 51 19.44 -5.28 -16.81
CA VAL A 51 18.33 -5.97 -17.52
C VAL A 51 18.42 -7.50 -17.46
N LYS A 52 19.61 -8.04 -17.17
CA LYS A 52 19.83 -9.47 -16.94
C LYS A 52 19.45 -9.92 -15.53
N GLY A 53 18.98 -9.01 -14.68
CA GLY A 53 18.53 -9.33 -13.31
C GLY A 53 19.64 -9.80 -12.38
N ARG A 54 20.91 -9.45 -12.66
CA ARG A 54 22.03 -9.83 -11.79
C ARG A 54 21.87 -9.20 -10.40
N PRO A 55 21.82 -9.98 -9.30
CA PRO A 55 21.47 -9.45 -7.98
C PRO A 55 22.43 -8.38 -7.47
N LEU A 56 23.74 -8.58 -7.61
CA LEU A 56 24.76 -7.64 -7.12
C LEU A 56 24.73 -6.31 -7.87
N ASP A 57 24.70 -6.34 -9.21
CA ASP A 57 24.63 -5.13 -10.04
C ASP A 57 23.35 -4.32 -9.74
N ASN A 58 22.20 -5.01 -9.60
CA ASN A 58 20.94 -4.35 -9.27
C ASN A 58 20.93 -3.77 -7.86
N LEU A 59 21.46 -4.51 -6.87
CA LEU A 59 21.54 -4.03 -5.50
C LEU A 59 22.43 -2.81 -5.38
N GLU A 60 23.61 -2.82 -5.99
CA GLU A 60 24.53 -1.68 -6.00
C GLU A 60 23.86 -0.44 -6.61
N PHE A 61 23.18 -0.60 -7.75
CA PHE A 61 22.46 0.48 -8.39
C PHE A 61 21.33 1.04 -7.52
N LEU A 62 20.50 0.16 -6.92
CA LEU A 62 19.39 0.57 -6.06
C LEU A 62 19.87 1.27 -4.79
N GLN A 63 20.96 0.80 -4.18
CA GLN A 63 21.56 1.45 -3.01
C GLN A 63 22.03 2.86 -3.34
N TRP A 64 22.73 3.02 -4.47
CA TRP A 64 23.15 4.34 -4.94
C TRP A 64 21.94 5.23 -5.24
N LEU A 65 20.91 4.72 -5.92
CA LEU A 65 19.72 5.47 -6.30
C LEU A 65 18.94 5.94 -5.07
N LYS A 66 18.80 5.09 -4.04
CA LYS A 66 18.18 5.46 -2.77
C LYS A 66 18.94 6.60 -2.08
N ARG A 67 20.27 6.46 -1.91
CA ARG A 67 21.09 7.54 -1.31
C ARG A 67 20.98 8.85 -2.10
N TYR A 68 20.99 8.78 -3.44
CA TYR A 68 20.82 9.95 -4.29
C TYR A 68 19.46 10.63 -4.05
N CYS A 69 18.35 9.89 -4.16
CA CYS A 69 17.01 10.41 -3.91
C CYS A 69 16.86 11.00 -2.49
N ASP A 70 17.41 10.35 -1.47
CA ASP A 70 17.38 10.84 -0.10
C ASP A 70 18.15 12.16 0.04
N SER A 71 19.32 12.26 -0.58
CA SER A 71 20.15 13.47 -0.52
C SER A 71 19.46 14.68 -1.16
N VAL A 72 18.65 14.46 -2.20
CA VAL A 72 17.88 15.51 -2.88
C VAL A 72 16.65 15.94 -2.08
N ASN A 73 15.92 14.97 -1.51
CA ASN A 73 14.67 15.22 -0.79
C ASN A 73 14.87 15.49 0.72
N GLY A 74 16.12 15.49 1.22
CA GLY A 74 16.42 15.58 2.64
C GLY A 74 15.95 14.37 3.46
N GLY A 75 15.76 13.22 2.80
CA GLY A 75 15.21 11.99 3.41
C GLY A 75 13.70 12.01 3.65
N ILE A 76 13.00 13.10 3.32
CA ILE A 76 11.56 13.22 3.51
C ILE A 76 10.83 12.69 2.25
N MET A 77 9.94 11.73 2.46
CA MET A 77 9.07 11.24 1.38
C MET A 77 7.90 12.21 1.22
N ASN A 78 7.61 12.63 -0.01
CA ASN A 78 6.46 13.49 -0.29
C ASN A 78 5.16 12.71 -0.01
N GLU A 79 4.49 13.00 1.11
CA GLU A 79 3.27 12.32 1.55
C GLU A 79 2.11 12.45 0.55
N ASN A 80 2.13 13.49 -0.29
CA ASN A 80 1.11 13.72 -1.32
C ASN A 80 1.40 13.00 -2.65
N TYR A 81 2.49 12.23 -2.75
CA TYR A 81 2.81 11.49 -3.97
C TYR A 81 2.08 10.15 -4.02
N ASN A 82 1.09 10.02 -4.92
CA ASN A 82 0.38 8.75 -5.15
C ASN A 82 1.00 7.95 -6.31
N PRO A 83 1.78 6.87 -6.05
CA PRO A 83 2.44 6.11 -7.11
C PRO A 83 1.46 5.36 -8.03
N VAL A 84 0.29 4.95 -7.52
CA VAL A 84 -0.69 4.18 -8.30
C VAL A 84 -1.31 5.08 -9.36
N GLU A 85 -1.76 6.27 -8.97
CA GLU A 85 -2.32 7.25 -9.89
C GLU A 85 -1.30 7.64 -10.99
N ARG A 86 -0.04 7.86 -10.60
CA ARG A 86 1.02 8.24 -11.54
C ARG A 86 1.30 7.18 -12.60
N ARG A 87 1.20 5.89 -12.25
CA ARG A 87 1.34 4.79 -13.22
C ARG A 87 0.16 4.71 -14.19
N VAL A 88 -1.06 4.88 -13.69
CA VAL A 88 -2.28 4.79 -14.49
C VAL A 88 -2.40 5.98 -15.46
N LYS A 89 -2.15 7.20 -14.97
CA LYS A 89 -2.23 8.43 -15.76
C LYS A 89 -1.03 8.59 -16.71
N GLY A 90 0.13 8.07 -16.33
CA GLY A 90 1.29 7.99 -17.22
C GLY A 90 1.07 7.00 -18.35
N GLY A 91 0.80 5.74 -18.06
CA GLY A 91 0.86 4.65 -19.04
C GLY A 91 -0.30 4.54 -20.04
N LYS A 92 -1.29 5.44 -20.01
CA LYS A 92 -2.54 5.25 -20.78
C LYS A 92 -3.15 6.52 -21.38
N ASP A 93 -2.33 7.42 -21.92
CA ASP A 93 -2.84 8.46 -22.83
C ASP A 93 -2.88 7.95 -24.28
N LYS A 94 -3.81 7.03 -24.55
CA LYS A 94 -4.53 7.06 -25.83
C LYS A 94 -5.89 7.70 -25.55
N ASN A 95 -6.02 8.96 -25.98
CA ASN A 95 -7.24 9.75 -26.13
C ASN A 95 -7.70 10.60 -24.92
N PRO A 96 -7.52 11.94 -24.96
CA PRO A 96 -8.27 12.85 -24.12
C PRO A 96 -9.64 13.10 -24.79
N LYS A 97 -10.72 12.56 -24.23
CA LYS A 97 -12.05 13.17 -24.44
C LYS A 97 -12.51 13.78 -23.13
N SER A 98 -12.11 15.04 -23.00
CA SER A 98 -12.80 16.08 -22.24
C SER A 98 -14.31 15.94 -22.44
N LEU A 99 -15.04 15.75 -21.33
CA LEU A 99 -16.48 15.97 -21.26
C LEU A 99 -16.77 17.43 -21.59
N ARG A 100 -17.21 17.69 -22.83
CA ARG A 100 -17.98 18.88 -23.16
C ARG A 100 -19.17 18.50 -24.04
N SER A 101 -20.33 18.82 -23.49
CA SER A 101 -21.63 18.88 -24.14
C SER A 101 -21.57 19.67 -25.45
N SER A 102 -22.17 19.15 -26.53
CA SER A 102 -23.07 19.86 -27.45
C SER A 102 -23.50 18.98 -28.63
N LYS A 103 -24.77 19.13 -29.00
CA LYS A 103 -25.50 18.51 -30.12
C LYS A 103 -24.90 18.85 -31.49
N SER A 104 -25.00 17.93 -32.46
CA SER A 104 -25.68 18.12 -33.77
C SER A 104 -25.24 17.06 -34.81
N LEU A 105 -26.08 16.92 -35.82
CA LEU A 105 -26.27 15.87 -36.83
C LEU A 105 -25.34 15.99 -38.05
N GLN A 106 -25.60 15.09 -39.02
CA GLN A 106 -25.09 14.94 -40.39
C GLN A 106 -23.75 14.20 -40.55
N SER A 107 -23.47 13.42 -41.59
CA SER A 107 -24.21 12.58 -42.56
C SER A 107 -23.17 12.17 -43.63
N ASN A 108 -23.26 10.94 -44.17
CA ASN A 108 -22.77 10.50 -45.49
C ASN A 108 -21.26 10.60 -45.81
N ALA A 109 -20.65 9.48 -46.21
CA ALA A 109 -20.39 9.16 -47.62
C ALA A 109 -19.55 7.88 -47.77
N MET A 110 -19.84 7.16 -48.86
CA MET A 110 -19.29 5.88 -49.30
C MET A 110 -17.94 6.00 -50.02
N ASN A 111 -17.40 4.82 -50.42
CA ASN A 111 -16.45 4.52 -51.51
C ASN A 111 -15.05 4.09 -51.02
N ASN A 112 -14.34 3.09 -51.57
CA ASN A 112 -14.58 2.14 -52.65
C ASN A 112 -13.47 1.06 -52.58
N SER A 113 -13.79 -0.06 -53.23
CA SER A 113 -13.12 -1.33 -53.54
C SER A 113 -11.65 -1.37 -54.02
N GLY A 114 -11.06 -2.58 -53.90
CA GLY A 114 -9.92 -3.12 -54.68
C GLY A 114 -9.17 -4.19 -53.84
N SER A 115 -9.50 -5.49 -53.87
CA SER A 115 -9.26 -6.54 -54.89
C SER A 115 -7.81 -6.65 -55.40
N SER A 116 -7.06 -7.68 -54.94
CA SER A 116 -6.54 -8.76 -55.80
C SER A 116 -5.60 -9.74 -55.05
N ASP A 117 -5.78 -11.01 -55.38
CA ASP A 117 -5.01 -12.23 -55.07
C ASP A 117 -3.48 -12.16 -55.18
N ALA A 118 -2.78 -13.00 -54.38
CA ALA A 118 -2.08 -14.21 -54.86
C ALA A 118 -0.81 -14.59 -54.05
N LEU A 119 -0.86 -15.80 -53.47
CA LEU A 119 0.14 -16.89 -53.50
C LEU A 119 1.57 -16.71 -52.94
N SER A 120 1.87 -17.46 -51.87
CA SER A 120 3.20 -17.93 -51.39
C SER A 120 3.65 -19.22 -52.15
N PRO A 121 4.70 -19.99 -51.76
CA PRO A 121 6.00 -19.81 -51.06
C PRO A 121 7.14 -20.54 -51.88
N PRO A 122 8.27 -21.18 -51.40
CA PRO A 122 8.83 -21.38 -50.04
C PRO A 122 10.39 -21.44 -49.83
N ARG A 123 10.76 -21.65 -48.55
CA ARG A 123 11.87 -22.46 -47.98
C ARG A 123 13.32 -21.94 -47.95
N ASN A 124 13.89 -21.88 -46.74
CA ASN A 124 15.13 -22.62 -46.45
C ASN A 124 15.24 -23.04 -44.97
N SER A 125 15.80 -24.22 -44.76
CA SER A 125 15.89 -25.00 -43.51
C SER A 125 17.34 -25.25 -43.11
N GLY A 126 17.66 -25.23 -41.81
CA GLY A 126 18.93 -25.76 -41.27
C GLY A 126 18.97 -25.79 -39.72
N PRO A 127 19.71 -26.72 -39.07
CA PRO A 127 19.22 -27.39 -37.85
C PRO A 127 20.11 -27.31 -36.57
N LYS A 128 19.43 -27.56 -35.43
CA LYS A 128 19.80 -28.33 -34.21
C LYS A 128 20.92 -27.90 -33.23
N GLN A 129 20.45 -27.82 -31.97
CA GLN A 129 21.01 -28.33 -30.70
C GLN A 129 22.31 -27.78 -30.11
N SER A 130 22.18 -27.19 -28.92
CA SER A 130 23.01 -27.58 -27.78
C SER A 130 22.18 -27.51 -26.49
N ARG A 131 22.05 -28.67 -25.85
CA ARG A 131 21.55 -28.83 -24.47
C ARG A 131 22.75 -28.59 -23.56
N SER A 132 22.61 -27.72 -22.58
CA SER A 132 23.44 -27.78 -21.38
C SER A 132 22.55 -27.71 -20.15
N SER A 133 22.68 -28.77 -19.38
CA SER A 133 22.13 -29.05 -18.06
C SER A 133 22.66 -28.07 -17.00
N GLY A 134 21.79 -27.70 -16.05
CA GLY A 134 22.21 -27.15 -14.76
C GLY A 134 21.17 -26.23 -14.15
N GLY A 135 20.42 -26.72 -13.16
CA GLY A 135 19.54 -25.87 -12.35
C GLY A 135 18.29 -26.58 -11.81
N SER A 136 18.45 -27.76 -11.21
CA SER A 136 17.43 -28.42 -10.38
C SER A 136 17.25 -27.65 -9.06
N ASP A 137 16.88 -26.37 -9.11
CA ASP A 137 16.68 -25.55 -7.90
C ASP A 137 15.56 -24.49 -8.01
N GLY A 138 15.05 -24.26 -9.24
CA GLY A 138 13.95 -23.30 -9.47
C GLY A 138 12.58 -23.77 -8.93
N ALA A 139 12.38 -25.07 -8.79
CA ALA A 139 11.13 -25.63 -8.26
C ALA A 139 10.99 -25.41 -6.75
N ASN A 140 12.10 -25.50 -5.99
CA ASN A 140 12.09 -25.31 -4.55
C ASN A 140 11.83 -23.84 -4.17
N SER A 141 12.49 -22.92 -4.87
CA SER A 141 12.30 -21.47 -4.68
C SER A 141 10.88 -21.01 -5.05
N SER A 142 10.28 -21.58 -6.12
CA SER A 142 8.92 -21.24 -6.52
C SER A 142 7.88 -21.73 -5.51
N ALA A 143 8.08 -22.91 -4.90
CA ALA A 143 7.18 -23.45 -3.89
C ALA A 143 7.25 -22.63 -2.59
N GLU A 144 8.44 -22.22 -2.19
CA GLU A 144 8.66 -21.37 -1.02
C GLU A 144 8.06 -19.97 -1.21
N ILE A 145 8.24 -19.35 -2.39
CA ILE A 145 7.60 -18.06 -2.71
C ILE A 145 6.08 -18.16 -2.66
N GLN A 146 5.49 -19.26 -3.14
CA GLN A 146 4.05 -19.50 -3.06
C GLN A 146 3.58 -19.70 -1.62
N ALA A 147 4.32 -20.46 -0.82
CA ALA A 147 4.02 -20.67 0.60
C ALA A 147 4.08 -19.37 1.41
N LEU A 148 5.12 -18.56 1.20
CA LEU A 148 5.25 -17.24 1.83
C LEU A 148 4.15 -16.28 1.35
N SER A 149 3.81 -16.29 0.06
CA SER A 149 2.71 -15.48 -0.48
C SER A 149 1.36 -15.84 0.14
N LYS A 150 1.13 -17.14 0.38
CA LYS A 150 -0.05 -17.63 1.09
C LYS A 150 -0.06 -17.13 2.54
N GLN A 151 1.04 -17.29 3.27
CA GLN A 151 1.13 -16.79 4.66
C GLN A 151 0.90 -15.28 4.76
N VAL A 152 1.45 -14.49 3.83
CA VAL A 152 1.19 -13.05 3.78
C VAL A 152 -0.29 -12.74 3.56
N THR A 153 -0.97 -13.53 2.74
CA THR A 153 -2.40 -13.36 2.47
C THR A 153 -3.23 -13.74 3.70
N ASP A 154 -2.93 -14.88 4.32
CA ASP A 154 -3.61 -15.37 5.52
C ASP A 154 -3.42 -14.41 6.70
N LEU A 155 -2.21 -13.89 6.90
CA LEU A 155 -1.92 -12.88 7.92
C LEU A 155 -2.64 -11.57 7.66
N LYS A 156 -2.75 -11.12 6.40
CA LYS A 156 -3.54 -9.91 6.07
C LYS A 156 -5.01 -10.09 6.42
N ILE A 157 -5.59 -11.22 6.06
CA ILE A 157 -6.99 -11.54 6.42
C ILE A 157 -7.14 -11.59 7.95
N SER A 158 -6.19 -12.19 8.65
CA SER A 158 -6.21 -12.24 10.12
C SER A 158 -6.12 -10.86 10.76
N VAL A 159 -5.27 -9.97 10.24
CA VAL A 159 -5.16 -8.59 10.71
C VAL A 159 -6.47 -7.84 10.44
N ASP A 160 -7.04 -7.93 9.24
CA ASP A 160 -8.31 -7.29 8.91
C ASP A 160 -9.46 -7.75 9.83
N LEU A 161 -9.46 -9.02 10.25
CA LEU A 161 -10.43 -9.54 11.20
C LEU A 161 -10.19 -9.00 12.61
N LEU A 162 -8.94 -9.01 13.08
CA LEU A 162 -8.56 -8.47 14.39
C LEU A 162 -8.85 -6.97 14.50
N GLU A 163 -8.67 -6.20 13.42
CA GLU A 163 -9.01 -4.78 13.38
C GLU A 163 -10.52 -4.56 13.53
N LYS A 164 -11.34 -5.39 12.86
CA LYS A 164 -12.80 -5.34 13.02
C LYS A 164 -13.23 -5.70 14.44
N GLU A 165 -12.62 -6.72 15.04
CA GLU A 165 -12.91 -7.09 16.44
C GLU A 165 -12.48 -5.98 17.40
N ARG A 166 -11.28 -5.41 17.24
CA ARG A 166 -10.81 -4.26 18.01
C ARG A 166 -11.79 -3.09 17.91
N ASP A 167 -12.19 -2.72 16.70
CA ASP A 167 -13.08 -1.58 16.48
C ASP A 167 -14.49 -1.84 17.02
N PHE A 168 -14.95 -3.09 16.95
CA PHE A 168 -16.21 -3.53 17.55
C PHE A 168 -16.21 -3.36 19.07
N TYR A 169 -15.18 -3.84 19.77
CA TYR A 169 -15.08 -3.69 21.22
C TYR A 169 -14.84 -2.24 21.63
N PHE A 170 -13.98 -1.52 20.91
CA PHE A 170 -13.74 -0.10 21.14
C PHE A 170 -15.02 0.72 21.05
N SER A 171 -15.82 0.52 20.00
CA SER A 171 -17.09 1.25 19.82
C SER A 171 -18.05 1.01 20.99
N LYS A 172 -18.18 -0.25 21.45
CA LYS A 172 -19.01 -0.58 22.61
C LYS A 172 -18.53 0.07 23.90
N LEU A 173 -17.22 0.02 24.16
CA LEU A 173 -16.61 0.66 25.34
C LEU A 173 -16.77 2.18 25.28
N ARG A 174 -16.67 2.78 24.09
CA ARG A 174 -16.89 4.21 23.89
C ARG A 174 -18.34 4.61 24.15
N ASP A 175 -19.32 3.82 23.68
CA ASP A 175 -20.74 4.06 23.97
C ASP A 175 -21.02 4.01 25.47
N ILE A 176 -20.44 3.02 26.18
CA ILE A 176 -20.53 2.90 27.64
C ILE A 176 -19.88 4.11 28.33
N GLU A 177 -18.72 4.55 27.86
CA GLU A 177 -18.02 5.72 28.40
C GLU A 177 -18.86 6.99 28.28
N ILE A 178 -19.45 7.23 27.11
CA ILE A 178 -20.34 8.37 26.85
C ILE A 178 -21.53 8.33 27.80
N LEU A 179 -22.13 7.15 27.99
CA LEU A 179 -23.24 6.98 28.93
C LEU A 179 -22.82 7.32 30.36
N CYS A 180 -21.62 6.93 30.79
CA CYS A 180 -21.09 7.27 32.12
C CYS A 180 -20.66 8.74 32.26
N GLN A 181 -20.63 9.52 31.18
CA GLN A 181 -20.31 10.95 31.17
C GLN A 181 -21.58 11.84 31.16
N THR A 182 -22.78 11.26 31.19
CA THR A 182 -24.01 12.05 31.32
C THR A 182 -24.11 12.66 32.71
N THR A 183 -24.64 13.88 32.80
CA THR A 183 -24.72 14.64 34.06
C THR A 183 -25.48 13.91 35.17
N GLU A 184 -26.39 13.02 34.80
CA GLU A 184 -27.21 12.22 35.72
C GLU A 184 -26.44 11.03 36.31
N LEU A 185 -25.47 10.46 35.59
CA LEU A 185 -24.74 9.26 35.99
C LEU A 185 -23.27 9.54 36.32
N GLU A 186 -22.75 10.72 36.00
CA GLU A 186 -21.32 11.02 36.07
C GLU A 186 -20.68 10.77 37.43
N ASN A 187 -21.43 10.99 38.51
CA ASN A 187 -21.00 10.84 39.90
C ASN A 187 -21.48 9.54 40.57
N GLU A 188 -22.27 8.72 39.86
CA GLU A 188 -22.73 7.45 40.41
C GLU A 188 -21.52 6.54 40.70
N PRO A 189 -21.46 5.86 41.85
CA PRO A 189 -20.33 5.01 42.22
C PRO A 189 -19.97 3.99 41.14
N ILE A 190 -20.99 3.43 40.47
CA ILE A 190 -20.81 2.48 39.37
C ILE A 190 -20.18 3.13 38.14
N SER A 191 -20.54 4.37 37.80
CA SER A 191 -19.97 5.10 36.66
C SER A 191 -18.53 5.50 36.91
N VAL A 192 -18.18 5.87 38.15
CA VAL A 192 -16.78 6.12 38.55
C VAL A 192 -15.95 4.84 38.47
N ALA A 193 -16.48 3.71 38.92
CA ALA A 193 -15.82 2.40 38.82
C ALA A 193 -15.60 1.96 37.37
N ILE A 194 -16.59 2.14 36.50
CA ILE A 194 -16.45 1.87 35.05
C ILE A 194 -15.35 2.76 34.44
N LYS A 195 -15.31 4.06 34.77
CA LYS A 195 -14.25 4.98 34.31
C LYS A 195 -12.86 4.56 34.79
N LYS A 196 -12.72 4.05 36.02
CA LYS A 196 -11.44 3.49 36.52
C LYS A 196 -10.95 2.35 35.64
N ILE A 197 -11.83 1.45 35.21
CA ILE A 197 -11.48 0.35 34.30
C ILE A 197 -11.07 0.91 32.92
N LEU A 198 -11.84 1.85 32.37
CA LEU A 198 -11.59 2.42 31.05
C LEU A 198 -10.31 3.27 30.96
N TYR A 199 -9.89 3.89 32.07
CA TYR A 199 -8.73 4.78 32.14
C TYR A 199 -7.49 4.16 32.79
N ALA A 200 -7.50 2.85 33.05
CA ALA A 200 -6.35 2.14 33.56
C ALA A 200 -5.14 2.31 32.61
N ALA A 201 -3.99 2.70 33.17
CA ALA A 201 -2.79 3.01 32.39
C ALA A 201 -2.05 1.77 31.85
N ASP A 202 -2.21 0.62 32.51
CA ASP A 202 -1.60 -0.64 32.09
C ASP A 202 -2.64 -1.61 31.55
N ALA A 203 -2.53 -1.97 30.27
CA ALA A 203 -3.41 -2.95 29.63
C ALA A 203 -3.14 -4.41 30.05
N LYS A 204 -2.03 -4.67 30.77
CA LYS A 204 -1.64 -6.01 31.24
C LYS A 204 -2.12 -6.32 32.65
N GLU A 205 -2.48 -5.30 33.44
CA GLU A 205 -2.97 -5.44 34.80
C GLU A 205 -4.46 -5.08 34.84
N SER A 206 -5.28 -5.97 35.39
CA SER A 206 -6.73 -5.79 35.41
C SER A 206 -7.13 -4.80 36.50
N ALA A 207 -7.63 -3.61 36.12
CA ALA A 207 -8.18 -2.63 37.05
C ALA A 207 -9.55 -3.04 37.66
N LEU A 208 -10.02 -4.28 37.40
CA LEU A 208 -11.30 -4.78 37.87
C LEU A 208 -11.36 -4.87 39.39
N ASP A 209 -10.31 -5.37 40.04
CA ASP A 209 -10.30 -5.58 41.50
C ASP A 209 -10.36 -4.23 42.24
N GLU A 210 -9.67 -3.22 41.73
CA GLU A 210 -9.73 -1.85 42.27
C GLU A 210 -11.10 -1.19 42.07
N ALA A 211 -11.72 -1.41 40.91
CA ALA A 211 -13.05 -0.89 40.61
C ALA A 211 -14.12 -1.54 41.49
N GLN A 212 -14.01 -2.85 41.75
CA GLN A 212 -14.90 -3.58 42.66
C GLN A 212 -14.73 -3.11 44.12
N ALA A 213 -13.49 -2.97 44.57
CA ALA A 213 -13.20 -2.45 45.91
C ALA A 213 -13.78 -1.04 46.11
N TYR A 214 -13.71 -0.18 45.08
CA TYR A 214 -14.31 1.15 45.12
C TYR A 214 -15.83 1.08 45.30
N ILE A 215 -16.54 0.24 44.52
CA ILE A 215 -17.99 0.09 44.62
C ILE A 215 -18.39 -0.38 46.03
N SER A 216 -17.73 -1.41 46.56
CA SER A 216 -18.02 -1.92 47.91
C SER A 216 -17.83 -0.84 48.97
N GLN A 217 -16.72 -0.10 48.91
CA GLN A 217 -16.45 0.96 49.88
C GLN A 217 -17.46 2.12 49.84
N THR A 218 -17.96 2.47 48.65
CA THR A 218 -18.95 3.55 48.50
C THR A 218 -20.38 3.15 48.82
N LEU A 219 -20.72 1.86 48.74
CA LEU A 219 -22.08 1.37 49.03
C LEU A 219 -22.23 0.94 50.49
N ASP A 220 -21.15 0.42 51.11
CA ASP A 220 -21.17 0.00 52.52
C ASP A 220 -20.98 1.18 53.50
N GLY A 221 -20.64 2.37 53.00
CA GLY A 221 -20.41 3.58 53.81
C GLY A 221 -21.66 4.41 54.13
N ASP A 222 -22.80 4.13 53.47
CA ASP A 222 -24.06 4.87 53.65
C ASP A 222 -25.00 4.21 54.70
N GLU A 223 -24.65 3.07 55.31
CA GLU A 223 -25.49 2.39 56.31
C GLU A 223 -25.26 2.84 57.77
N ASP A 224 -24.26 3.68 58.07
CA ASP A 224 -23.86 4.03 59.45
C ASP A 224 -24.23 5.48 59.90
N GLU A 225 -25.02 6.24 59.13
CA GLU A 225 -25.51 7.58 59.54
C GLU A 225 -27.03 7.62 59.78
N ASP A 226 -27.56 6.81 60.70
CA ASP A 226 -28.90 7.02 61.27
C ASP A 226 -29.00 6.48 62.71
N GLU A 227 -28.19 7.03 63.64
CA GLU A 227 -28.55 7.02 65.07
C GLU A 227 -29.12 8.39 65.46
N PRO A 228 -30.42 8.51 65.81
CA PRO A 228 -30.94 9.74 66.40
C PRO A 228 -30.46 9.84 67.85
N GLU A 229 -29.48 10.72 68.10
CA GLU A 229 -29.27 11.29 69.42
C GLU A 229 -30.53 12.05 69.86
N THR A 230 -31.30 11.48 70.79
CA THR A 230 -32.19 12.26 71.65
C THR A 230 -31.95 11.86 73.11
N GLU A 231 -31.05 12.58 73.77
CA GLU A 231 -31.06 12.78 75.22
C GLU A 231 -32.06 13.90 75.58
N ALA A 232 -33.07 13.59 76.39
CA ALA A 232 -33.58 14.39 77.52
C ALA A 232 -34.79 13.71 78.17
#